data_AF-A0A1H7B947-F1
#
_entry.id   AF-A0A1H7B947-F1
#
_cell.length_a   1.000
_cell.length_b   1.000
_cell.length_c   1.000
_cell.angle_alpha   90.00
_cell.angle_beta   90.00
_cell.angle_gamma   90.00
#
_symmetry.space_group_name_H-M   'P 1'
#
loop_
_entity.id
_entity.type
_entity.pdbx_description
1 polymer ?
#
loop_
_entity_poly.entity_id
_entity_poly.type
_entity_poly.pdbx_seq_one_letter_code
_entity_poly.pdbx_strand_id
1 'polypeptide(L)'
;MRIFRVELSIFGQIAIQRPISFNFQKELDFGSVFQSDIKIIQHAKGVKISSTVNTADQERAYKVALLFVGKMLDVLALKTNTALVVSNIDLRLAEENNAVRAIIDEDEFRCSFLLPQTLNLHETTFFKGLNWYRKGLYTEDPFDRFLAFWNSISIVAGKYHTPDDRTRAGIINQIWSCFTLLWGDNNNWNFVNGDDRWINLNNDIRTNIAHALIPVEIQHVEDLINKLDTLQKVAYSFLTQWANKRLNQPLL
;
A
#
# COMPACT_ATOMS: atom_id res chain seq x y z
N MET A 1 -13.58 -8.60 -30.27
CA MET A 1 -13.38 -8.03 -28.92
C MET A 1 -14.49 -7.02 -28.65
N ARG A 2 -14.86 -6.79 -27.39
CA ARG A 2 -15.88 -5.81 -26.98
C ARG A 2 -15.29 -4.91 -25.89
N ILE A 3 -15.79 -3.68 -25.82
CA ILE A 3 -15.46 -2.77 -24.72
C ILE A 3 -16.46 -3.00 -23.59
N PHE A 4 -15.96 -3.44 -22.45
CA PHE A 4 -16.71 -3.59 -21.22
C PHE A 4 -16.50 -2.37 -20.34
N ARG A 5 -17.55 -1.89 -19.69
CA ARG A 5 -17.47 -0.91 -18.61
C ARG A 5 -17.53 -1.66 -17.29
N VAL A 6 -16.47 -1.58 -16.49
CA VAL A 6 -16.41 -2.17 -15.16
C VAL A 6 -16.58 -1.07 -14.13
N GLU A 7 -17.43 -1.30 -13.14
CA GLU A 7 -17.61 -0.39 -12.00
C GLU A 7 -17.08 -1.04 -10.74
N LEU A 8 -16.25 -0.32 -10.00
CA LEU A 8 -15.67 -0.74 -8.74
C LEU A 8 -16.00 0.30 -7.67
N SER A 9 -16.59 -0.16 -6.56
CA SER A 9 -16.82 0.70 -5.39
C SER A 9 -15.59 0.67 -4.50
N ILE A 10 -15.03 1.85 -4.24
CA ILE A 10 -13.87 2.06 -3.38
C ILE A 10 -14.34 2.69 -2.08
N PHE A 11 -14.00 2.05 -0.97
CA PHE A 11 -14.32 2.50 0.38
C PHE A 11 -13.06 2.99 1.09
N GLY A 12 -13.18 4.11 1.81
CA GLY A 12 -12.12 4.73 2.58
C GLY A 12 -12.44 6.20 2.91
N GLN A 13 -11.65 6.82 3.77
CA GLN A 13 -11.83 8.23 4.18
C GLN A 13 -11.34 9.21 3.09
N ILE A 14 -11.87 9.05 1.87
CA ILE A 14 -11.60 9.92 0.71
C ILE A 14 -12.90 10.49 0.14
N ALA A 15 -12.82 11.66 -0.47
CA ALA A 15 -13.92 12.33 -1.14
C ALA A 15 -13.42 13.08 -2.37
N ILE A 16 -14.34 13.41 -3.29
CA ILE A 16 -14.08 14.28 -4.43
C ILE A 16 -15.04 15.46 -4.41
N GLN A 17 -14.59 16.63 -4.87
CA GLN A 17 -15.45 17.82 -4.93
C GLN A 17 -16.42 17.77 -6.11
N ARG A 18 -16.00 17.14 -7.22
CA ARG A 18 -16.76 17.05 -8.47
C ARG A 18 -16.47 15.72 -9.16
N PRO A 19 -17.37 15.22 -10.01
CA PRO A 19 -17.08 14.09 -10.88
C PRO A 19 -15.81 14.33 -11.70
N ILE A 20 -14.93 13.33 -11.75
CA ILE A 20 -13.68 13.36 -12.50
C ILE A 20 -13.82 12.42 -13.70
N SER A 21 -13.29 12.81 -14.85
CA SER A 21 -13.27 11.96 -16.05
C SER A 21 -12.01 12.22 -16.86
N PHE A 22 -11.30 11.14 -17.18
CA PHE A 22 -10.08 11.24 -17.98
C PHE A 22 -9.78 9.95 -18.74
N ASN A 23 -8.96 10.07 -19.77
CA ASN A 23 -8.44 8.95 -20.52
C ASN A 23 -7.06 8.57 -20.00
N PHE A 24 -6.81 7.27 -19.91
CA PHE A 24 -5.57 6.73 -19.41
C PHE A 24 -5.13 5.49 -20.21
N GLN A 25 -3.86 5.41 -20.57
CA GLN A 25 -3.33 4.28 -21.33
C GLN A 25 -3.04 3.09 -20.41
N LYS A 26 -3.67 1.96 -20.67
CA LYS A 26 -3.40 0.68 -20.00
C LYS A 26 -2.49 -0.17 -20.86
N GLU A 27 -1.39 -0.64 -20.30
CA GLU A 27 -0.62 -1.74 -20.88
C GLU A 27 -1.22 -3.07 -20.38
N LEU A 28 -1.72 -3.87 -21.33
CA LEU A 28 -2.35 -5.16 -21.06
C LEU A 28 -1.49 -6.29 -21.62
N ASP A 29 -0.26 -6.40 -21.11
CA ASP A 29 0.77 -7.35 -21.55
C ASP A 29 1.13 -7.26 -23.06
N PHE A 30 2.42 -7.44 -23.36
CA PHE A 30 2.94 -7.59 -24.74
C PHE A 30 2.47 -6.52 -25.76
N GLY A 31 2.69 -5.24 -25.46
CA GLY A 31 2.67 -4.17 -26.47
C GLY A 31 1.30 -3.70 -26.96
N SER A 32 0.19 -4.25 -26.45
CA SER A 32 -1.14 -3.71 -26.73
C SER A 32 -1.51 -2.60 -25.73
N VAL A 33 -1.49 -1.35 -26.20
CA VAL A 33 -1.94 -0.18 -25.44
C VAL A 33 -3.42 0.04 -25.71
N PHE A 34 -4.25 -0.03 -24.68
CA PHE A 34 -5.67 0.34 -24.78
C PHE A 34 -5.93 1.63 -24.00
N GLN A 35 -6.61 2.59 -24.63
CA GLN A 35 -7.11 3.77 -23.93
C GLN A 35 -8.33 3.39 -23.10
N SER A 36 -8.21 3.59 -21.79
CA SER A 36 -9.30 3.40 -20.85
C SER A 36 -9.89 4.75 -20.46
N ASP A 37 -11.20 4.87 -20.62
CA ASP A 37 -11.97 5.96 -20.05
C ASP A 37 -12.17 5.66 -18.57
N ILE A 38 -11.66 6.54 -17.72
CA ILE A 38 -11.82 6.49 -16.27
C ILE A 38 -12.83 7.57 -15.88
N LYS A 39 -13.85 7.16 -15.12
CA LYS A 39 -14.81 8.08 -14.51
C LYS A 39 -14.89 7.81 -13.03
N ILE A 40 -14.79 8.85 -12.21
CA ILE A 40 -14.82 8.76 -10.76
C ILE A 40 -15.95 9.65 -10.27
N ILE A 41 -16.84 9.06 -9.47
CA ILE A 41 -17.96 9.77 -8.85
C ILE A 41 -17.96 9.52 -7.34
N GLN A 42 -18.48 10.50 -6.58
CA GLN A 42 -18.65 10.35 -5.14
C GLN A 42 -19.59 9.17 -4.85
N HIS A 43 -19.22 8.31 -3.89
CA HIS A 43 -20.03 7.15 -3.52
C HIS A 43 -19.94 6.89 -2.02
N ALA A 44 -21.04 7.07 -1.29
CA ALA A 44 -21.15 6.78 0.14
C ALA A 44 -19.91 7.20 0.97
N LYS A 45 -19.09 6.22 1.39
CA LYS A 45 -17.83 6.36 2.15
C LYS A 45 -16.59 6.18 1.26
N GLY A 46 -16.56 6.85 0.12
CA GLY A 46 -15.44 6.81 -0.81
C GLY A 46 -15.87 7.23 -2.21
N VAL A 47 -15.47 6.46 -3.22
CA VAL A 47 -15.72 6.78 -4.63
C VAL A 47 -16.13 5.53 -5.42
N LYS A 48 -16.86 5.72 -6.50
CA LYS A 48 -17.08 4.68 -7.51
C LYS A 48 -16.24 5.00 -8.73
N ILE A 49 -15.42 4.04 -9.13
CA ILE A 49 -14.54 4.14 -10.30
C ILE A 49 -15.12 3.28 -11.41
N SER A 50 -15.45 3.91 -12.52
CA SER A 50 -15.80 3.24 -13.77
C SER A 50 -14.58 3.23 -14.68
N SER A 51 -14.29 2.08 -15.28
CA SER A 51 -13.14 1.90 -16.16
C SER A 51 -13.49 1.03 -17.35
N THR A 52 -13.16 1.48 -18.57
CA THR A 52 -13.36 0.69 -19.78
C THR A 52 -12.22 -0.32 -20.00
N VAL A 53 -12.56 -1.53 -20.46
CA VAL A 53 -11.62 -2.60 -20.77
C VAL A 53 -12.02 -3.28 -22.08
N ASN A 54 -11.09 -3.37 -23.03
CA ASN A 54 -11.31 -4.07 -24.29
C ASN A 54 -10.81 -5.52 -24.20
N THR A 55 -11.73 -6.49 -24.23
CA THR A 55 -11.40 -7.91 -24.09
C THR A 55 -12.49 -8.79 -24.75
N ALA A 56 -12.29 -10.10 -24.76
CA ALA A 56 -13.25 -11.08 -25.28
C ALA A 56 -14.37 -11.41 -24.28
N ASP A 57 -14.07 -11.40 -22.98
CA ASP A 57 -14.95 -11.91 -21.92
C ASP A 57 -15.07 -10.95 -20.71
N GLN A 58 -16.25 -10.96 -20.07
CA GLN A 58 -16.58 -10.07 -18.95
C GLN A 58 -15.74 -10.34 -17.70
N GLU A 59 -15.38 -11.60 -17.44
CA GLU A 59 -14.60 -11.99 -16.27
C GLU A 59 -13.18 -11.41 -16.33
N ARG A 60 -12.53 -11.50 -17.50
CA ARG A 60 -11.23 -10.88 -17.77
C ARG A 60 -11.33 -9.36 -17.71
N ALA A 61 -12.43 -8.76 -18.16
CA ALA A 61 -12.63 -7.31 -18.02
C ALA A 61 -12.59 -6.89 -16.54
N TYR A 62 -13.34 -7.61 -15.70
CA TYR A 62 -13.37 -7.37 -14.26
C TYR A 62 -11.99 -7.58 -13.61
N LYS A 63 -11.30 -8.70 -13.88
CA LYS A 63 -9.95 -8.99 -13.34
C LYS A 63 -8.92 -7.92 -13.72
N VAL A 64 -8.95 -7.47 -14.98
CA VAL A 64 -8.09 -6.40 -15.48
C VAL A 64 -8.38 -5.07 -14.77
N ALA A 65 -9.65 -4.69 -14.65
CA ALA A 65 -10.03 -3.46 -13.96
C ALA A 65 -9.64 -3.51 -12.48
N LEU A 66 -9.88 -4.65 -11.82
CA LEU A 66 -9.53 -4.87 -10.42
C LEU A 66 -8.02 -4.74 -10.19
N LEU A 67 -7.19 -5.36 -11.03
CA LEU A 67 -5.74 -5.24 -10.94
C LEU A 67 -5.29 -3.80 -11.19
N PHE A 68 -5.80 -3.17 -12.25
CA PHE A 68 -5.40 -1.82 -12.64
C PHE A 68 -5.76 -0.77 -11.58
N VAL A 69 -7.02 -0.78 -11.11
CA VAL A 69 -7.47 0.11 -10.03
C VAL A 69 -6.80 -0.27 -8.71
N GLY A 70 -6.62 -1.56 -8.44
CA GLY A 70 -5.91 -2.07 -7.27
C GLY A 70 -4.51 -1.49 -7.13
N LYS A 71 -3.76 -1.44 -8.24
CA LYS A 71 -2.42 -0.84 -8.31
C LYS A 71 -2.42 0.67 -8.03
N MET A 72 -3.39 1.40 -8.59
CA MET A 72 -3.55 2.83 -8.31
C MET A 72 -3.81 3.09 -6.82
N LEU A 73 -4.67 2.29 -6.22
CA LEU A 73 -5.02 2.40 -4.81
C LEU A 73 -3.84 2.09 -3.88
N ASP A 74 -2.89 1.23 -4.27
CA ASP A 74 -1.66 1.01 -3.50
C ASP A 74 -0.86 2.31 -3.32
N VAL A 75 -0.82 3.14 -4.37
CA VAL A 75 -0.19 4.48 -4.33
C VAL A 75 -1.05 5.48 -3.56
N LEU A 76 -2.34 5.57 -3.89
CA LEU A 76 -3.24 6.55 -3.27
C LEU A 76 -3.38 6.33 -1.76
N ALA A 77 -3.38 5.07 -1.30
CA ALA A 77 -3.45 4.73 0.12
C ALA A 77 -2.19 5.18 0.89
N LEU A 78 -1.01 5.15 0.27
CA LEU A 78 0.19 5.74 0.87
C LEU A 78 0.03 7.26 0.95
N LYS A 79 -0.28 7.92 -0.17
CA LYS A 79 -0.39 9.40 -0.22
C LYS A 79 -1.38 9.96 0.80
N THR A 80 -2.51 9.29 0.96
CA THR A 80 -3.58 9.68 1.89
C THR A 80 -3.44 9.07 3.29
N ASN A 81 -2.49 8.15 3.49
CA ASN A 81 -2.34 7.32 4.70
C ASN A 81 -3.70 6.78 5.21
N THR A 82 -4.52 6.29 4.29
CA THR A 82 -5.91 5.90 4.56
C THR A 82 -6.20 4.52 3.98
N ALA A 83 -6.98 3.72 4.72
CA ALA A 83 -7.46 2.42 4.27
C ALA A 83 -8.34 2.57 3.02
N LEU A 84 -7.93 1.97 1.90
CA LEU A 84 -8.69 1.96 0.65
C LEU A 84 -8.99 0.52 0.22
N VAL A 85 -10.27 0.17 0.17
CA VAL A 85 -10.75 -1.18 -0.12
C VAL A 85 -11.64 -1.19 -1.37
N VAL A 86 -11.38 -2.14 -2.27
CA VAL A 86 -12.31 -2.45 -3.36
C VAL A 86 -13.34 -3.45 -2.83
N SER A 87 -14.63 -3.15 -2.96
CA SER A 87 -15.68 -4.11 -2.64
C SER A 87 -16.77 -4.13 -3.71
N ASN A 88 -17.23 -5.34 -4.03
CA ASN A 88 -18.37 -5.57 -4.91
C ASN A 88 -19.70 -5.62 -4.15
N ILE A 89 -19.62 -5.85 -2.84
CA ILE A 89 -20.76 -5.77 -1.94
C ILE A 89 -20.73 -4.34 -1.40
N ASP A 90 -21.87 -3.66 -1.36
CA ASP A 90 -22.00 -2.44 -0.56
C ASP A 90 -21.83 -2.86 0.90
N LEU A 91 -20.55 -3.00 1.30
CA LEU A 91 -20.20 -3.34 2.65
C LEU A 91 -20.80 -2.23 3.49
N ARG A 92 -21.75 -2.62 4.34
CA ARG A 92 -22.12 -1.83 5.50
C ARG A 92 -20.92 -1.82 6.45
N LEU A 93 -19.83 -1.16 6.03
CA LEU A 93 -18.76 -0.79 6.94
C LEU A 93 -19.44 0.05 8.00
N ALA A 94 -19.32 -0.38 9.26
CA ALA A 94 -19.89 0.25 10.43
C ALA A 94 -19.71 1.78 10.35
N GLU A 95 -20.70 2.52 10.84
CA GLU A 95 -20.65 3.97 10.98
C GLU A 95 -19.44 4.37 11.83
N GLU A 96 -18.28 4.58 11.19
CA GLU A 96 -17.20 5.31 11.81
C GLU A 96 -17.60 6.77 11.91
N ASN A 97 -17.69 7.26 13.14
CA ASN A 97 -18.03 8.65 13.52
C ASN A 97 -16.97 9.68 13.11
N ASN A 98 -15.96 9.32 12.31
CA ASN A 98 -14.92 10.23 11.90
C ASN A 98 -15.31 10.91 10.57
N ALA A 99 -15.75 12.16 10.67
CA ALA A 99 -16.26 12.95 9.54
C ALA A 99 -15.16 13.50 8.61
N VAL A 100 -13.89 13.26 8.92
CA VAL A 100 -12.75 13.79 8.16
C VAL A 100 -12.47 12.88 6.96
N ARG A 101 -12.35 13.48 5.78
CA ARG A 101 -12.00 12.78 4.53
C ARG A 101 -10.95 13.58 3.78
N ALA A 102 -9.96 12.89 3.20
CA ALA A 102 -9.03 13.50 2.26
C ALA A 102 -9.77 13.84 0.96
N ILE A 103 -9.68 15.10 0.52
CA ILE A 103 -10.25 15.54 -0.75
C ILE A 103 -9.22 15.26 -1.84
N ILE A 104 -9.57 14.40 -2.79
CA ILE A 104 -8.71 13.98 -3.89
C ILE A 104 -9.20 14.64 -5.17
N ASP A 105 -8.30 15.30 -5.89
CA ASP A 105 -8.60 15.95 -7.16
C ASP A 105 -8.20 15.08 -8.37
N GLU A 106 -8.44 15.59 -9.58
CA GLU A 106 -8.13 14.88 -10.81
C GLU A 106 -6.64 14.61 -10.97
N ASP A 107 -5.78 15.57 -10.62
CA ASP A 107 -4.33 15.45 -10.81
C ASP A 107 -3.75 14.39 -9.87
N GLU A 108 -4.25 14.32 -8.64
CA GLU A 108 -3.86 13.30 -7.67
C GLU A 108 -4.30 11.89 -8.11
N PHE A 109 -5.52 11.74 -8.64
CA PHE A 109 -5.94 10.46 -9.22
C PHE A 109 -5.09 10.09 -10.44
N ARG A 110 -4.86 11.00 -11.37
CA ARG A 110 -4.03 10.76 -12.56
C ARG A 110 -2.62 10.35 -12.18
N CYS A 111 -2.01 11.05 -11.23
CA CYS A 111 -0.70 10.71 -10.68
C CYS A 111 -0.70 9.30 -10.10
N SER A 112 -1.74 8.94 -9.32
CA SER A 112 -1.88 7.62 -8.71
C SER A 112 -2.11 6.50 -9.72
N PHE A 113 -2.69 6.79 -10.90
CA PHE A 113 -2.77 5.83 -12.02
C PHE A 113 -1.45 5.70 -12.79
N LEU A 114 -0.71 6.80 -12.94
CA LEU A 114 0.56 6.84 -13.67
C LEU A 114 1.68 6.15 -12.92
N LEU A 115 1.84 6.47 -11.64
CA LEU A 115 3.01 6.08 -10.87
C LEU A 115 3.21 4.55 -10.75
N PRO A 116 2.16 3.72 -10.59
CA PRO A 116 2.32 2.27 -10.63
C PRO A 116 2.95 1.76 -11.92
N GLN A 117 2.81 2.43 -13.07
CA GLN A 117 3.45 2.02 -14.31
C GLN A 117 4.96 2.18 -14.21
N THR A 118 5.42 3.37 -13.80
CA THR A 118 6.84 3.66 -13.58
C THR A 118 7.45 2.73 -12.54
N LEU A 119 6.78 2.56 -11.40
CA LEU A 119 7.26 1.68 -10.34
C LEU A 119 7.26 0.20 -10.77
N ASN A 120 6.28 -0.24 -11.55
CA ASN A 120 6.26 -1.64 -11.99
C ASN A 120 7.38 -1.96 -12.99
N LEU A 121 7.81 -0.98 -13.80
CA LEU A 121 8.91 -1.12 -14.75
C LEU A 121 10.29 -1.06 -14.09
N HIS A 122 10.48 -0.18 -13.11
CA HIS A 122 11.81 0.11 -12.55
C HIS A 122 11.99 -0.32 -11.10
N GLU A 123 10.93 -0.25 -10.30
CA GLU A 123 10.98 -0.36 -8.83
C GLU A 123 9.95 -1.35 -8.28
N THR A 124 9.82 -2.52 -8.93
CA THR A 124 8.74 -3.49 -8.64
C THR A 124 8.74 -3.94 -7.18
N THR A 125 9.91 -4.05 -6.55
CA THR A 125 10.02 -4.42 -5.13
C THR A 125 9.48 -3.32 -4.22
N PHE A 126 9.78 -2.05 -4.51
CA PHE A 126 9.18 -0.94 -3.79
C PHE A 126 7.66 -0.93 -3.93
N PHE A 127 7.16 -1.16 -5.15
CA PHE A 127 5.72 -1.23 -5.41
C PHE A 127 5.01 -2.35 -4.63
N LYS A 128 5.65 -3.52 -4.51
CA LYS A 128 5.16 -4.60 -3.63
C LYS A 128 5.08 -4.15 -2.17
N GLY A 129 6.04 -3.35 -1.70
CA GLY A 129 6.00 -2.73 -0.38
C GLY A 129 4.74 -1.89 -0.17
N LEU A 130 4.37 -1.06 -1.15
CA LEU A 130 3.13 -0.25 -1.10
C LEU A 130 1.87 -1.11 -1.01
N ASN A 131 1.83 -2.21 -1.74
CA ASN A 131 0.72 -3.16 -1.69
C ASN A 131 0.51 -3.75 -0.29
N TRP A 132 1.60 -4.17 0.36
CA TRP A 132 1.56 -4.65 1.74
C TRP A 132 1.17 -3.55 2.72
N TYR A 133 1.65 -2.33 2.52
CA TYR A 133 1.27 -1.20 3.35
C TYR A 133 -0.23 -0.94 3.30
N ARG A 134 -0.82 -0.85 2.10
CA ARG A 134 -2.27 -0.72 1.94
C ARG A 134 -3.02 -1.87 2.61
N LYS A 135 -2.55 -3.11 2.47
CA LYS A 135 -3.14 -4.27 3.16
C LYS A 135 -3.19 -4.09 4.68
N GLY A 136 -2.11 -3.57 5.28
CA GLY A 136 -2.06 -3.30 6.72
C GLY A 136 -3.04 -2.23 7.19
N LEU A 137 -3.40 -1.28 6.32
CA LEU A 137 -4.37 -0.23 6.63
C LEU A 137 -5.81 -0.74 6.75
N TYR A 138 -6.22 -1.69 5.90
CA TYR A 138 -7.62 -2.14 5.84
C TYR A 138 -7.90 -3.50 6.48
N THR A 139 -6.87 -4.24 6.88
CA THR A 139 -7.09 -5.54 7.53
C THR A 139 -7.53 -5.30 8.97
N GLU A 140 -8.52 -6.05 9.46
CA GLU A 140 -9.02 -5.92 10.84
C GLU A 140 -8.26 -6.85 11.82
N ASP A 141 -7.77 -7.98 11.33
CA ASP A 141 -7.03 -8.94 12.15
C ASP A 141 -5.66 -8.37 12.59
N PRO A 142 -5.36 -8.27 13.90
CA PRO A 142 -4.12 -7.68 14.39
C PRO A 142 -2.84 -8.38 13.92
N PHE A 143 -2.87 -9.70 13.74
CA PHE A 143 -1.73 -10.47 13.26
C PHE A 143 -1.45 -10.16 11.80
N ASP A 144 -2.49 -10.20 10.96
CA ASP A 144 -2.36 -9.86 9.55
C ASP A 144 -1.94 -8.39 9.34
N ARG A 145 -2.46 -7.45 10.15
CA ARG A 145 -2.02 -6.04 10.12
C ARG A 145 -0.54 -5.92 10.42
N PHE A 146 -0.09 -6.57 11.49
CA PHE A 146 1.33 -6.56 11.87
C PHE A 146 2.21 -7.13 10.76
N LEU A 147 1.85 -8.32 10.27
CA LEU A 147 2.56 -8.96 9.16
C LEU A 147 2.60 -8.07 7.92
N ALA A 148 1.50 -7.40 7.60
CA ALA A 148 1.42 -6.54 6.43
C ALA A 148 2.33 -5.31 6.55
N PHE A 149 2.29 -4.59 7.66
CA PHE A 149 3.20 -3.46 7.87
C PHE A 149 4.67 -3.89 7.93
N TRP A 150 4.98 -4.99 8.62
CA TRP A 150 6.35 -5.51 8.66
C TRP A 150 6.85 -5.97 7.27
N ASN A 151 5.98 -6.61 6.48
CA ASN A 151 6.29 -7.01 5.11
C ASN A 151 6.54 -5.79 4.22
N SER A 152 5.82 -4.68 4.42
CA SER A 152 6.04 -3.45 3.67
C SER A 152 7.46 -2.88 3.85
N ILE A 153 8.04 -3.04 5.05
CA ILE A 153 9.42 -2.63 5.36
C ILE A 153 10.42 -3.66 4.81
N SER A 154 10.25 -4.93 5.17
CA SER A 154 11.22 -5.98 4.88
C SER A 154 11.37 -6.28 3.39
N ILE A 155 10.30 -6.19 2.59
CA ILE A 155 10.39 -6.38 1.14
C ILE A 155 11.28 -5.33 0.50
N VAL A 156 11.11 -4.06 0.87
CA VAL A 156 11.92 -2.96 0.37
C VAL A 156 13.37 -3.13 0.85
N ALA A 157 13.58 -3.34 2.15
CA ALA A 157 14.92 -3.54 2.70
C ALA A 157 15.67 -4.71 2.06
N GLY A 158 14.97 -5.81 1.78
CA GLY A 158 15.55 -7.00 1.13
C GLY A 158 16.15 -6.73 -0.24
N LYS A 159 15.70 -5.69 -0.95
CA LYS A 159 16.24 -5.31 -2.27
C LYS A 159 17.21 -4.13 -2.21
N TYR A 160 16.95 -3.13 -1.38
CA TYR A 160 17.65 -1.85 -1.46
C TYR A 160 18.69 -1.59 -0.37
N HIS A 161 18.97 -2.57 0.49
CA HIS A 161 20.06 -2.48 1.46
C HIS A 161 21.42 -2.28 0.78
N THR A 162 22.38 -1.73 1.52
CA THR A 162 23.78 -1.71 1.07
C THR A 162 24.37 -3.12 1.25
N PRO A 163 24.83 -3.79 0.18
CA PRO A 163 25.38 -5.14 0.29
C PRO A 163 26.73 -5.12 1.01
N ASP A 164 26.83 -5.86 2.11
CA ASP A 164 28.05 -6.06 2.91
C ASP A 164 27.98 -7.41 3.65
N ASP A 165 29.03 -7.77 4.40
CA ASP A 165 29.07 -9.04 5.13
C ASP A 165 27.99 -9.15 6.21
N ARG A 166 27.54 -8.02 6.77
CA ARG A 166 26.48 -7.98 7.77
C ARG A 166 25.11 -8.19 7.12
N THR A 167 24.82 -7.56 5.99
CA THR A 167 23.52 -7.68 5.30
C THR A 167 23.33 -9.05 4.62
N ARG A 168 24.40 -9.81 4.40
CA ARG A 168 24.34 -11.24 4.03
C ARG A 168 23.77 -12.12 5.14
N ALA A 169 23.89 -11.71 6.41
CA ALA A 169 23.38 -12.48 7.56
C ALA A 169 21.86 -12.34 7.77
N GLY A 170 21.13 -11.67 6.88
CA GLY A 170 19.68 -11.75 6.80
C GLY A 170 18.93 -10.43 6.95
N ILE A 171 17.59 -10.54 6.97
CA ILE A 171 16.68 -9.41 6.79
C ILE A 171 16.79 -8.33 7.87
N ILE A 172 17.09 -8.70 9.12
CA ILE A 172 17.32 -7.77 10.22
C ILE A 172 18.40 -6.75 9.82
N ASN A 173 19.55 -7.24 9.34
CA ASN A 173 20.68 -6.40 8.96
C ASN A 173 20.39 -5.57 7.72
N GLN A 174 19.60 -6.10 6.80
CA GLN A 174 19.16 -5.38 5.61
C GLN A 174 18.26 -4.19 5.98
N ILE A 175 17.33 -4.36 6.94
CA ILE A 175 16.50 -3.26 7.47
C ILE A 175 17.38 -2.24 8.18
N TRP A 176 18.31 -2.68 9.03
CA TRP A 176 19.28 -1.81 9.69
C TRP A 176 20.05 -0.95 8.69
N SER A 177 20.55 -1.56 7.61
CA SER A 177 21.27 -0.86 6.54
C SER A 177 20.41 0.22 5.87
N CYS A 178 19.16 -0.11 5.52
CA CYS A 178 18.23 0.86 4.93
C CYS A 178 17.86 2.00 5.88
N PHE A 179 17.58 1.72 7.16
CA PHE A 179 17.25 2.74 8.14
C PHE A 179 18.45 3.66 8.40
N THR A 180 19.65 3.09 8.50
CA THR A 180 20.89 3.87 8.62
C THR A 180 21.11 4.78 7.41
N LEU A 181 20.84 4.28 6.20
CA LEU A 181 20.97 5.07 4.98
C LEU A 181 19.98 6.24 4.90
N LEU A 182 18.77 6.08 5.46
CA LEU A 182 17.73 7.12 5.42
C LEU A 182 17.81 8.12 6.58
N TRP A 183 18.11 7.63 7.78
CA TRP A 183 17.94 8.35 9.03
C TRP A 183 19.25 8.49 9.82
N GLY A 184 20.34 7.86 9.38
CA GLY A 184 21.61 7.85 10.10
C GLY A 184 21.53 6.97 11.36
N ASP A 185 22.15 7.43 12.45
CA ASP A 185 22.22 6.67 13.70
C ASP A 185 20.83 6.36 14.29
N ASN A 186 20.72 5.25 15.03
CA ASN A 186 19.47 4.78 15.63
C ASN A 186 18.75 5.83 16.48
N ASN A 187 19.50 6.73 17.12
CA ASN A 187 18.93 7.82 17.91
C ASN A 187 18.09 8.80 17.08
N ASN A 188 18.27 8.82 15.76
CA ASN A 188 17.54 9.68 14.82
C ASN A 188 16.34 8.97 14.17
N TRP A 189 16.10 7.71 14.50
CA TRP A 189 15.01 6.93 13.90
C TRP A 189 13.68 7.31 14.55
N ASN A 190 12.89 8.11 13.84
CA ASN A 190 11.57 8.55 14.29
C ASN A 190 10.71 7.36 14.73
N PHE A 191 9.98 7.52 15.84
CA PHE A 191 9.07 6.53 16.44
C PHE A 191 9.73 5.31 17.10
N VAL A 192 11.00 5.01 16.78
CA VAL A 192 11.78 3.92 17.42
C VAL A 192 12.53 4.42 18.66
N ASN A 193 12.82 5.73 18.73
CA ASN A 193 13.41 6.42 19.89
C ASN A 193 14.73 5.79 20.40
N GLY A 194 15.57 5.31 19.49
CA GLY A 194 16.86 4.71 19.83
C GLY A 194 16.81 3.28 20.37
N ASP A 195 15.67 2.60 20.33
CA ASP A 195 15.58 1.17 20.69
C ASP A 195 16.33 0.29 19.67
N ASP A 196 17.53 -0.14 20.03
CA ASP A 196 18.42 -0.97 19.22
C ASP A 196 17.95 -2.42 19.07
N ARG A 197 16.94 -2.85 19.84
CA ARG A 197 16.33 -4.16 19.70
C ARG A 197 15.05 -4.12 18.91
N TRP A 198 14.52 -2.94 18.57
CA TRP A 198 13.22 -2.81 17.91
C TRP A 198 13.10 -3.67 16.65
N ILE A 199 14.10 -3.66 15.77
CA ILE A 199 14.09 -4.47 14.53
C ILE A 199 14.11 -5.97 14.87
N ASN A 200 14.94 -6.38 15.83
CA ASN A 200 15.06 -7.79 16.24
C ASN A 200 13.75 -8.29 16.82
N LEU A 201 13.17 -7.55 17.77
CA LEU A 201 11.92 -7.89 18.45
C LEU A 201 10.76 -7.99 17.47
N ASN A 202 10.62 -7.06 16.52
CA ASN A 202 9.56 -7.14 15.52
C ASN A 202 9.77 -8.29 14.52
N ASN A 203 11.02 -8.60 14.17
CA ASN A 203 11.32 -9.77 13.34
C ASN A 203 11.01 -11.10 14.04
N ASP A 204 11.27 -11.18 15.35
CA ASP A 204 10.95 -12.35 16.16
C ASP A 204 9.43 -12.53 16.27
N ILE A 205 8.68 -11.45 16.52
CA ILE A 205 7.21 -11.46 16.49
C ILE A 205 6.72 -11.96 15.13
N ARG A 206 7.19 -11.38 14.02
CA ARG A 206 6.80 -11.82 12.67
C ARG A 206 7.08 -13.31 12.46
N THR A 207 8.23 -13.79 12.90
CA THR A 207 8.62 -15.20 12.77
C THR A 207 7.68 -16.09 13.57
N ASN A 208 7.39 -15.73 14.81
CA ASN A 208 6.49 -16.48 15.67
C ASN A 208 5.05 -16.51 15.13
N ILE A 209 4.55 -15.40 14.57
CA ILE A 209 3.23 -15.36 13.90
C ILE A 209 3.25 -16.28 12.67
N ALA A 210 4.25 -16.14 11.79
CA ALA A 210 4.31 -16.89 10.53
C ALA A 210 4.44 -18.40 10.71
N HIS A 211 5.02 -18.85 11.84
CA HIS A 211 5.15 -20.26 12.19
C HIS A 211 4.06 -20.75 13.16
N ALA A 212 3.02 -19.95 13.41
CA ALA A 212 1.92 -20.26 14.32
C ALA A 212 2.40 -20.67 15.74
N LEU A 213 3.49 -20.04 16.20
CA LEU A 213 4.07 -20.28 17.52
C LEU A 213 3.47 -19.38 18.61
N ILE A 214 2.73 -18.33 18.22
CA ILE A 214 2.03 -17.46 19.17
C ILE A 214 0.65 -18.06 19.47
N PRO A 215 0.34 -18.38 20.74
CA PRO A 215 -1.00 -18.77 21.14
C PRO A 215 -2.02 -17.66 20.83
N VAL A 216 -3.20 -18.02 20.32
CA VAL A 216 -4.30 -17.07 20.11
C VAL A 216 -4.98 -16.79 21.45
N GLU A 217 -4.28 -16.04 22.30
CA GLU A 217 -4.73 -15.61 23.63
C GLU A 217 -4.84 -14.08 23.66
N ILE A 218 -5.76 -13.57 24.48
CA ILE A 218 -6.08 -12.13 24.55
C ILE A 218 -4.84 -11.27 24.81
N GLN A 219 -3.92 -11.73 25.67
CA GLN A 219 -2.70 -11.00 25.99
C GLN A 219 -1.81 -10.79 24.76
N HIS A 220 -1.63 -11.82 23.93
CA HIS A 220 -0.82 -11.72 22.72
C HIS A 220 -1.45 -10.78 21.69
N VAL A 221 -2.79 -10.77 21.61
CA VAL A 221 -3.54 -9.84 20.76
C VAL A 221 -3.36 -8.39 21.23
N GLU A 222 -3.50 -8.15 22.53
CA GLU A 222 -3.31 -6.81 23.14
C GLU A 222 -1.87 -6.31 22.94
N ASP A 223 -0.86 -7.16 23.17
CA ASP A 223 0.54 -6.83 22.97
C ASP A 223 0.85 -6.44 21.51
N LEU A 224 0.21 -7.11 20.55
CA LEU A 224 0.29 -6.78 19.14
C LEU A 224 -0.39 -5.45 18.82
N ILE A 225 -1.62 -5.25 19.27
CA ILE A 225 -2.39 -4.01 19.07
C ILE A 225 -1.59 -2.80 19.57
N ASN A 226 -0.96 -2.90 20.74
CA ASN A 226 -0.14 -1.84 21.33
C ASN A 226 1.10 -1.47 20.49
N LYS A 227 1.55 -2.35 19.58
CA LYS A 227 2.69 -2.10 18.69
C LYS A 227 2.28 -1.58 17.30
N LEU A 228 1.03 -1.81 16.88
CA LEU A 228 0.58 -1.54 15.52
C LEU A 228 0.74 -0.07 15.12
N ASP A 229 0.39 0.87 16.00
CA ASP A 229 0.49 2.31 15.70
C ASP A 229 1.94 2.73 15.41
N THR A 230 2.88 2.30 16.25
CA THR A 230 4.31 2.58 16.04
C THR A 230 4.81 1.93 14.75
N LEU A 231 4.47 0.66 14.52
CA LEU A 231 4.89 -0.06 13.32
C LEU A 231 4.33 0.59 12.04
N GLN A 232 3.06 0.99 12.04
CA GLN A 232 2.44 1.70 10.92
C GLN A 232 3.15 3.03 10.64
N LYS A 233 3.45 3.82 11.69
CA LYS A 233 4.17 5.10 11.56
C LYS A 233 5.57 4.92 11.00
N VAL A 234 6.30 3.90 11.47
CA VAL A 234 7.62 3.56 10.94
C VAL A 234 7.52 3.11 9.48
N ALA A 235 6.59 2.22 9.14
CA ALA A 235 6.39 1.76 7.77
C ALA A 235 6.04 2.92 6.82
N TYR A 236 5.13 3.80 7.24
CA TYR A 236 4.73 4.98 6.48
C TYR A 236 5.92 5.92 6.22
N SER A 237 6.62 6.30 7.30
CA SER A 237 7.80 7.17 7.25
C SER A 237 8.90 6.57 6.39
N PHE A 238 9.12 5.26 6.50
CA PHE A 238 10.11 4.54 5.71
C PHE A 238 9.78 4.59 4.22
N LEU A 239 8.55 4.22 3.82
CA LEU A 239 8.15 4.16 2.41
C LEU A 239 8.15 5.55 1.76
N THR A 240 7.57 6.56 2.42
CA THR A 240 7.52 7.94 1.90
C THR A 240 8.92 8.53 1.77
N GLN A 241 9.75 8.44 2.81
CA GLN A 241 11.12 8.97 2.74
C GLN A 241 12.01 8.19 1.77
N TRP A 242 11.81 6.87 1.64
CA TRP A 242 12.54 6.06 0.66
C TRP A 242 12.19 6.49 -0.77
N ALA A 243 10.89 6.61 -1.08
CA ALA A 243 10.44 7.12 -2.37
C ALA A 243 11.06 8.47 -2.70
N ASN A 244 11.02 9.40 -1.74
CA ASN A 244 11.47 10.77 -1.93
C ASN A 244 13.00 10.89 -2.05
N LYS A 245 13.76 10.27 -1.14
CA LYS A 245 15.22 10.46 -1.04
C LYS A 245 16.03 9.47 -1.89
N ARG A 246 15.47 8.31 -2.21
CA ARG A 246 16.23 7.20 -2.85
C ARG A 246 15.73 6.86 -4.25
N LEU A 247 14.46 7.05 -4.52
CA LEU A 247 13.85 6.75 -5.83
C LEU A 247 13.52 8.00 -6.65
N ASN A 248 13.76 9.20 -6.09
CA ASN A 248 13.41 10.50 -6.70
C ASN A 248 11.93 10.56 -7.13
N GLN A 249 11.03 10.05 -6.28
CA GLN A 249 9.59 10.06 -6.50
C GLN A 249 8.91 11.04 -5.52
N PRO A 250 9.08 12.37 -5.67
CA PRO A 250 8.58 13.40 -4.73
C PRO A 250 7.06 13.45 -4.57
N LEU A 251 6.32 12.74 -5.43
CA LEU A 251 4.86 12.70 -5.48
C LEU A 251 4.24 11.58 -4.63
N LEU A 252 5.07 10.86 -3.85
CA LEU A 252 4.70 9.83 -2.86
C LEU A 252 4.91 10.28 -1.41
#